data_AF-A0A2D4KB39-F1
#
_entry.id   AF-A0A2D4KB39-F1
#
_cell.length_a   1.000
_cell.length_b   1.000
_cell.length_c   1.000
_cell.angle_alpha   90.00
_cell.angle_beta   90.00
_cell.angle_gamma   90.00
#
_symmetry.space_group_name_H-M   'P 1'
#
loop_
_entity.id
_entity.type
_entity.pdbx_description
1 polymer ?
#
loop_
_entity_poly.entity_id
_entity_poly.type
_entity_poly.pdbx_seq_one_letter_code
_entity_poly.pdbx_strand_id
1 'polypeptide(L)'
;YMGTLVLSVPLKYPNEIPKIAIQNPRGLSDEQIQKISQTLQYIAESQLGTPVLYELIEKGKEILTDNNIPHGQCVICLYGFQKNEAFTKTPCYHYFHSRCLASYI
;
A
#
# COMPACT_ATOMS: atom_id res chain seq x y z
N TYR A 1 0.21 -5.83 8.05
CA TYR A 1 0.71 -4.77 7.16
C TYR A 1 0.67 -5.24 5.71
N MET A 2 0.21 -4.38 4.80
CA MET A 2 0.12 -4.66 3.37
C MET A 2 1.46 -4.53 2.62
N GLY A 3 2.57 -4.32 3.33
CA GLY A 3 3.92 -4.19 2.76
C GLY A 3 4.91 -3.77 3.85
N THR A 4 6.16 -3.62 3.45
CA THR A 4 7.26 -3.11 4.29
C THR A 4 7.73 -1.78 3.72
N LEU A 5 7.66 -0.70 4.50
CA LEU A 5 8.26 0.58 4.14
C LEU A 5 9.77 0.52 4.39
N VAL A 6 10.55 0.87 3.38
CA VAL A 6 12.02 0.96 3.44
C VAL A 6 12.43 2.41 3.16
N LEU A 7 13.18 2.98 4.10
CA LEU A 7 13.77 4.30 4.00
C LEU A 7 15.29 4.16 3.96
N SER A 8 15.92 4.46 2.83
CA SER A 8 17.38 4.48 2.72
C SER A 8 17.89 5.90 2.89
N VAL A 9 18.62 6.15 3.98
CA VAL A 9 19.10 7.49 4.35
C VAL A 9 20.43 7.78 3.61
N PRO A 10 20.48 8.79 2.71
CA PRO A 10 21.72 9.16 2.03
C PRO A 10 22.67 9.90 2.97
N LEU A 11 23.95 9.94 2.61
CA LEU A 11 24.99 10.66 3.38
C LEU A 11 24.70 12.16 3.54
N LYS A 12 23.99 12.76 2.58
CA LYS A 12 23.66 14.20 2.57
C LYS A 12 22.36 14.53 3.31
N TYR A 13 21.69 13.56 3.89
CA TYR A 13 20.49 13.80 4.70
C TYR A 13 20.80 14.79 5.86
N PRO A 14 19.90 15.76 6.17
CA PRO A 14 18.56 15.98 5.60
C PRO A 14 18.53 16.86 4.33
N ASN A 15 19.69 17.29 3.81
CA ASN A 15 19.77 18.10 2.58
C ASN A 15 19.55 17.28 1.29
N GLU A 16 19.39 15.96 1.42
CA GLU A 16 18.95 15.04 0.38
C GLU A 16 17.89 14.12 1.00
N ILE A 17 16.76 13.94 0.31
CA ILE A 17 15.66 13.11 0.82
C ILE A 17 16.06 11.63 0.94
N PRO A 18 15.49 10.86 1.88
CA PRO A 18 15.67 9.43 1.89
C PRO A 18 15.08 8.81 0.62
N LYS A 19 15.70 7.71 0.13
CA LYS A 19 15.05 6.89 -0.89
C LYS A 19 13.94 6.08 -0.24
N ILE A 20 12.74 6.18 -0.80
CA ILE A 20 11.52 5.57 -0.27
C ILE A 20 11.15 4.39 -1.16
N ALA A 21 10.94 3.22 -0.57
CA ALA A 21 10.51 2.03 -1.28
C ALA A 21 9.50 1.22 -0.47
N ILE A 22 8.59 0.54 -1.17
CA ILE A 22 7.66 -0.43 -0.58
C ILE A 22 8.08 -1.81 -1.05
N GLN A 23 8.41 -2.68 -0.10
CA GLN A 23 8.80 -4.06 -0.36
C GLN A 23 7.71 -5.03 0.08
N ASN A 24 7.66 -6.19 -0.58
CA ASN A 24 6.70 -7.26 -0.29
C ASN A 24 5.24 -6.76 -0.22
N PRO A 25 4.76 -5.97 -1.21
CA PRO A 25 3.37 -5.50 -1.21
C PRO A 25 2.41 -6.69 -1.26
N ARG A 26 1.43 -6.70 -0.36
CA ARG A 26 0.42 -7.75 -0.19
C ARG A 26 -0.96 -7.11 -0.21
N GLY A 27 -1.68 -7.34 -1.29
CA GLY A 27 -3.02 -6.78 -1.49
C GLY A 27 -3.05 -5.30 -1.87
N LEU A 28 -1.92 -4.75 -2.36
CA LEU A 28 -1.84 -3.43 -2.96
C LEU A 28 -1.67 -3.58 -4.49
N SER A 29 -2.38 -2.78 -5.27
CA SER A 29 -2.13 -2.64 -6.70
C SER A 29 -0.92 -1.74 -6.97
N ASP A 30 -0.37 -1.81 -8.18
CA ASP A 30 0.74 -0.94 -8.60
C ASP A 30 0.38 0.54 -8.50
N GLU A 31 -0.87 0.90 -8.81
CA GLU A 31 -1.37 2.28 -8.68
C GLU A 31 -1.37 2.74 -7.22
N GLN A 32 -1.76 1.87 -6.27
CA GLN A 32 -1.70 2.19 -4.85
C GLN A 32 -0.25 2.34 -4.38
N ILE A 33 0.64 1.44 -4.79
CA ILE A 33 2.07 1.51 -4.45
C ILE A 33 2.67 2.84 -4.96
N GLN A 34 2.33 3.24 -6.19
CA GLN A 34 2.74 4.53 -6.75
C GLN A 34 2.18 5.70 -5.96
N LYS A 35 0.88 5.70 -5.63
CA LYS A 35 0.26 6.78 -4.83
C LYS A 35 0.90 6.91 -3.45
N ILE A 36 1.19 5.78 -2.77
CA ILE A 36 1.87 5.79 -1.47
C ILE A 36 3.26 6.40 -1.62
N SER A 37 4.03 5.93 -2.61
CA SER A 37 5.39 6.40 -2.86
C SER A 37 5.42 7.90 -3.17
N GLN A 38 4.52 8.38 -4.04
CA GLN A 38 4.37 9.80 -4.36
C GLN A 38 4.00 10.64 -3.13
N THR A 39 3.06 10.16 -2.30
CA THR A 39 2.65 10.86 -1.09
C THR A 39 3.82 11.02 -0.12
N LEU A 40 4.55 9.93 0.15
CA LEU A 40 5.70 9.96 1.05
C LEU A 40 6.85 10.80 0.48
N GLN A 41 7.06 10.75 -0.83
CA GLN A 41 8.09 11.56 -1.49
C GLN A 41 7.76 13.05 -1.41
N TYR A 42 6.51 13.44 -1.62
CA TYR A 42 6.06 14.82 -1.44
C TYR A 42 6.31 15.34 -0.01
N ILE A 43 6.04 14.52 1.02
CA ILE A 43 6.33 14.87 2.42
C ILE A 43 7.83 15.10 2.62
N ALA A 44 8.68 14.22 2.06
CA ALA A 44 10.13 14.36 2.17
C ALA A 44 10.67 15.61 1.45
N GLU A 45 10.14 15.92 0.26
CA GLU A 45 10.55 17.07 -0.55
C GLU A 45 10.09 18.40 0.05
N SER A 46 8.88 18.47 0.61
CA SER A 46 8.36 19.68 1.26
C SER A 46 9.11 20.07 2.54
N GLN A 47 9.87 19.14 3.10
CA GLN A 47 10.64 19.29 4.34
C GLN A 47 12.14 19.06 4.12
N LEU A 48 12.65 19.31 2.90
CA LEU A 48 14.07 19.19 2.62
C LEU A 48 14.89 20.09 3.56
N GLY A 49 15.99 19.55 4.09
CA GLY A 49 16.83 20.24 5.06
C GLY A 49 16.40 20.06 6.52
N THR A 50 15.26 19.40 6.79
CA THR A 50 14.83 19.07 8.16
C THR A 50 14.71 17.55 8.40
N PRO A 51 14.80 17.08 9.66
CA PRO A 51 14.61 15.67 9.98
C PRO A 51 13.14 15.19 9.83
N VAL A 52 12.82 14.53 8.71
CA VAL A 52 11.46 14.05 8.35
C VAL A 52 11.19 12.54 8.56
N LEU A 53 12.18 11.73 9.00
CA LEU A 53 12.04 10.26 9.01
C LEU A 53 10.85 9.73 9.84
N TYR A 54 10.61 10.32 11.01
CA TYR A 54 9.52 9.90 11.89
C TYR A 54 8.15 10.10 11.24
N GLU A 55 7.94 11.25 10.60
CA GLU A 55 6.69 11.55 9.90
C GLU A 55 6.44 10.60 8.73
N LEU A 56 7.49 10.27 7.96
CA LEU A 56 7.40 9.27 6.89
C LEU A 56 7.01 7.89 7.41
N ILE A 57 7.54 7.49 8.58
CA ILE A 57 7.20 6.21 9.21
C ILE A 57 5.74 6.20 9.65
N GLU A 58 5.27 7.25 10.33
CA GLU A 58 3.89 7.33 10.81
C GLU A 58 2.90 7.39 9.65
N LYS A 59 3.16 8.22 8.64
CA LYS A 59 2.31 8.28 7.45
C LYS A 59 2.34 6.96 6.67
N GLY A 60 3.50 6.34 6.54
CA GLY A 60 3.65 5.05 5.90
C GLY A 60 2.88 3.94 6.62
N LYS A 61 2.93 3.91 7.96
CA LYS A 61 2.13 2.99 8.76
C LYS A 61 0.64 3.20 8.49
N GLU A 62 0.15 4.44 8.64
CA GLU A 62 -1.25 4.82 8.41
C GLU A 62 -1.74 4.27 7.06
N ILE A 63 -1.03 4.56 5.96
CA ILE A 63 -1.48 4.14 4.63
C ILE A 63 -1.35 2.62 4.42
N LEU A 64 -0.32 1.97 4.99
CA LEU A 64 -0.11 0.52 4.88
C LEU A 64 -1.00 -0.31 5.82
N THR A 65 -1.71 0.34 6.76
CA THR A 65 -2.71 -0.28 7.65
C THR A 65 -4.15 0.03 7.24
N ASP A 66 -4.45 1.23 6.73
CA ASP A 66 -5.84 1.71 6.52
C ASP A 66 -6.49 1.36 5.17
N ASN A 67 -5.86 0.55 4.32
CA ASN A 67 -6.48 0.08 3.07
C ASN A 67 -7.46 -1.07 3.31
N ASN A 68 -8.64 -0.77 3.87
CA ASN A 68 -9.67 -1.76 4.24
C ASN A 68 -10.59 -2.18 3.07
N ILE A 69 -10.24 -1.87 1.83
CA ILE A 69 -10.94 -2.35 0.63
C ILE A 69 -9.91 -3.01 -0.29
N PRO A 70 -10.10 -4.29 -0.68
CA PRO A 70 -9.29 -4.90 -1.71
C PRO A 70 -9.42 -4.13 -3.02
N HIS A 71 -8.34 -3.47 -3.45
CA HIS A 71 -8.23 -2.89 -4.79
C HIS A 71 -7.85 -3.94 -5.85
N GLY A 72 -8.34 -5.17 -5.67
CA GLY A 72 -8.14 -6.29 -6.58
C GLY A 72 -9.39 -6.62 -7.36
N GLN A 73 -9.24 -7.42 -8.42
CA GLN A 73 -10.36 -8.09 -9.05
C GLN A 73 -10.63 -9.42 -8.36
N CYS A 74 -11.88 -9.86 -8.34
CA CYS A 74 -12.19 -11.24 -8.04
C CYS A 74 -11.52 -12.13 -9.09
N VAL A 75 -10.63 -13.03 -8.66
CA VAL A 75 -9.85 -13.88 -9.60
C VAL A 75 -10.73 -14.86 -10.41
N ILE A 76 -11.98 -15.05 -10.01
CA ILE A 76 -12.94 -15.91 -10.71
C ILE A 76 -13.66 -15.15 -11.83
N CYS A 77 -14.15 -13.94 -11.56
CA CYS A 77 -14.99 -13.20 -12.51
C CYS A 77 -14.31 -11.98 -13.14
N LEU A 78 -13.09 -11.65 -12.69
CA LEU A 78 -12.27 -10.52 -13.12
C LEU A 78 -12.92 -9.14 -12.93
N TYR A 79 -14.03 -9.05 -12.19
CA TYR A 79 -14.64 -7.78 -11.80
C TYR A 79 -14.09 -7.28 -10.46
N GLY A 80 -13.97 -5.96 -10.34
CA GLY A 80 -13.60 -5.29 -9.09
C GLY A 80 -14.68 -5.43 -8.00
N PHE A 81 -14.28 -5.20 -6.75
CA PHE A 81 -15.19 -5.19 -5.61
C PHE A 81 -15.86 -3.82 -5.44
N GLN A 82 -17.16 -3.81 -5.17
CA GLN A 82 -17.88 -2.61 -4.78
C GLN A 82 -18.06 -2.51 -3.26
N LYS A 83 -18.28 -1.28 -2.79
CA LYS A 83 -18.59 -1.00 -1.40
C LYS A 83 -19.85 -1.77 -1.01
N ASN A 84 -19.76 -2.62 0.02
CA ASN A 84 -20.78 -3.54 0.52
C ASN A 84 -20.92 -4.90 -0.19
N GLU A 85 -20.05 -5.24 -1.14
CA GLU A 85 -20.01 -6.63 -1.63
C GLU A 85 -19.30 -7.55 -0.64
N ALA A 86 -19.92 -8.71 -0.38
CA ALA A 86 -19.28 -9.77 0.40
C ALA A 86 -18.12 -10.39 -0.40
N PHE A 87 -16.95 -10.42 0.21
CA PHE A 87 -15.76 -11.05 -0.37
C PHE A 87 -15.09 -11.99 0.63
N THR A 88 -14.43 -13.01 0.09
CA THR A 88 -13.55 -13.91 0.83
C THR A 88 -12.11 -13.54 0.51
N LYS A 89 -11.28 -13.48 1.55
CA LYS A 89 -9.85 -13.22 1.44
C LYS A 89 -9.07 -14.46 1.88
N THR A 90 -8.13 -14.88 1.05
CA THR A 90 -7.19 -15.97 1.40
C THR A 90 -5.96 -15.43 2.16
N PRO A 91 -5.24 -16.29 2.90
CA PRO A 91 -3.98 -15.91 3.55
C PRO A 91 -2.90 -15.40 2.59
N CYS A 92 -2.94 -15.80 1.32
CA CYS A 92 -2.07 -15.30 0.24
C CYS A 92 -2.57 -14.00 -0.42
N TYR A 93 -3.58 -13.34 0.16
CA TYR A 93 -4.13 -12.06 -0.29
C TYR A 93 -4.82 -12.09 -1.66
N HIS A 94 -5.29 -13.26 -2.12
CA HIS A 94 -6.24 -13.32 -3.22
C HIS A 94 -7.67 -13.09 -2.71
N TYR A 95 -8.43 -12.32 -3.47
CA TYR A 95 -9.80 -11.92 -3.14
C TYR A 95 -10.79 -12.54 -4.12
N PHE A 96 -11.94 -12.95 -3.58
CA PHE A 96 -13.02 -13.59 -4.33
C PHE A 96 -14.34 -12.96 -3.91
N HIS A 97 -15.27 -12.67 -4.83
CA HIS A 97 -16.65 -12.41 -4.40
C HIS A 97 -17.16 -13.68 -3.72
N SER A 98 -17.82 -13.54 -2.57
CA SER A 98 -18.33 -14.72 -1.84
C SER A 98 -19.28 -15.55 -2.72
N ARG A 99 -20.08 -14.89 -3.57
CA ARG A 99 -20.91 -15.55 -4.59
C ARG A 99 -20.10 -16.32 -5.63
N CYS A 100 -18.97 -15.77 -6.08
CA CYS A 100 -18.12 -16.43 -7.07
C CYS A 100 -17.44 -17.66 -6.47
N LEU A 101 -17.01 -17.60 -5.21
CA LEU A 101 -16.45 -18.76 -4.52
C LEU A 101 -17.51 -19.84 -4.28
N ALA A 102 -18.73 -19.45 -3.86
CA ALA A 102 -19.84 -20.36 -3.60
C ALA A 102 -20.29 -21.16 -4.84
N SER A 103 -20.09 -20.65 -6.05
CA SER A 103 -20.43 -21.37 -7.28
C SER A 103 -19.46 -22.51 -7.65
N TYR A 104 -18.35 -22.68 -6.91
CA TYR A 104 -17.32 -23.70 -7.15
C TYR A 104 -17.18 -24.71 -6.00
N ILE A 105 -18.14 -24.73 -5.06
CA ILE A 105 -18.21 -25.66 -3.91
C ILE A 105 -19.50 -26.50 -4.00
#